data_AF-A0A914HCA8-F1
#
_entry.id   AF-A0A914HCA8-F1
#
_cell.length_a   1.000
_cell.length_b   1.000
_cell.length_c   1.000
_cell.angle_alpha   90.00
_cell.angle_beta   90.00
_cell.angle_gamma   90.00
#
_symmetry.space_group_name_H-M   'P 1'
#
loop_
_entity.id
_entity.type
_entity.pdbx_description
1 polymer ?
#
loop_
_entity_poly.entity_id
_entity_poly.type
_entity_poly.pdbx_seq_one_letter_code
_entity_poly.pdbx_strand_id
1 'polypeptide(L)'
;MNFVDEHKFIERTLESCPKCINSKLLEKHSIVAYGLKTYLAVVNWDGLSPEHCYIAPMAHCASLGLVAMWRDGKAEAEEEGEQDCVFVETALNVREQQHMSIECIPLPKELGELAPIYFKKAIMESEKEWSDNKKLIDLAKLSRNSVRGAIPKGFPYFAVNFGLQPGFAHVIEDDRKFPANFAQEIVGGMLDLPHHHWRNPKKQSFDKVTEKRNGLKKMWAKYDWTEIVRSELDGSGEDVQNN
;
A
#
# COMPACT_ATOMS: atom_id res chain seq x y z
N MET A 1 -6.10 -4.84 -29.75
CA MET A 1 -4.73 -5.34 -29.50
C MET A 1 -4.75 -6.82 -29.84
N ASN A 2 -3.81 -7.34 -30.64
CA ASN A 2 -3.76 -8.76 -30.96
C ASN A 2 -3.05 -9.54 -29.83
N PHE A 3 -3.20 -10.86 -29.80
CA PHE A 3 -2.65 -11.72 -28.73
C PHE A 3 -1.12 -11.60 -28.57
N VAL A 4 -0.39 -11.40 -29.67
CA VAL A 4 1.07 -11.25 -29.66
C VAL A 4 1.50 -9.93 -29.01
N ASP A 5 0.78 -8.85 -29.29
CA ASP A 5 1.04 -7.52 -28.68
C ASP A 5 0.70 -7.52 -27.19
N GLU A 6 -0.36 -8.21 -26.79
CA GLU A 6 -0.74 -8.38 -25.38
C GLU A 6 0.30 -9.22 -24.62
N HIS A 7 0.78 -10.34 -25.21
CA HIS A 7 1.82 -11.16 -24.60
C HIS A 7 3.13 -10.38 -24.39
N LYS A 8 3.60 -9.68 -25.43
CA LYS A 8 4.81 -8.84 -25.34
C LYS A 8 4.65 -7.70 -24.34
N PHE A 9 3.45 -7.15 -24.22
CA PHE A 9 3.15 -6.13 -23.23
C PHE A 9 3.29 -6.68 -21.81
N ILE A 10 2.68 -7.83 -21.52
CA ILE A 10 2.74 -8.48 -20.21
C ILE A 10 4.18 -8.86 -19.85
N GLU A 11 4.93 -9.47 -20.78
CA GLU A 11 6.35 -9.83 -20.55
C GLU A 11 7.18 -8.61 -20.15
N ARG A 12 7.07 -7.51 -20.89
CA ARG A 12 7.78 -6.27 -20.57
C ARG A 12 7.40 -5.71 -19.21
N THR A 13 6.12 -5.71 -18.86
CA THR A 13 5.64 -5.24 -17.55
C THR A 13 6.22 -6.10 -16.43
N LEU A 14 6.26 -7.42 -16.61
CA LEU A 14 6.83 -8.35 -15.61
C LEU A 14 8.34 -8.19 -15.45
N GLU A 15 9.08 -8.06 -16.56
CA GLU A 15 10.54 -7.91 -16.54
C GLU A 15 11.00 -6.59 -15.91
N SER A 16 10.22 -5.52 -16.12
CA SER A 16 10.54 -4.17 -15.63
C SER A 16 9.81 -3.79 -14.33
N CYS A 17 9.08 -4.71 -13.72
CA CYS A 17 8.36 -4.44 -12.48
C CYS A 17 9.33 -4.29 -11.28
N PRO A 18 9.31 -3.18 -10.53
CA PRO A 18 10.17 -3.00 -9.36
C PRO A 18 9.65 -3.68 -8.08
N LYS A 19 8.46 -4.30 -8.10
CA LYS A 19 7.79 -4.87 -6.92
C LYS A 19 7.59 -6.39 -6.98
N CYS A 20 7.75 -7.03 -8.14
CA CYS A 20 7.73 -8.48 -8.26
C CYS A 20 8.87 -9.11 -7.46
N ILE A 21 8.59 -10.16 -6.67
CA ILE A 21 9.62 -10.78 -5.81
C ILE A 21 10.80 -11.36 -6.59
N ASN A 22 10.52 -11.83 -7.81
CA ASN A 22 11.50 -12.42 -8.72
C ASN A 22 12.15 -11.38 -9.65
N SER A 23 11.74 -10.11 -9.58
CA SER A 23 12.33 -9.05 -10.38
C SER A 23 13.73 -8.71 -9.90
N LYS A 24 14.61 -8.40 -10.84
CA LYS A 24 15.96 -7.87 -10.57
C LYS A 24 15.94 -6.41 -10.11
N LEU A 25 14.84 -5.69 -10.38
CA LEU A 25 14.67 -4.29 -10.01
C LEU A 25 14.16 -4.12 -8.57
N LEU A 26 13.62 -5.18 -7.96
CA LEU A 26 13.20 -5.13 -6.57
C LEU A 26 14.41 -5.03 -5.64
N GLU A 27 14.40 -3.99 -4.82
CA GLU A 27 15.41 -3.76 -3.80
C GLU A 27 15.17 -4.66 -2.59
N LYS A 28 15.57 -5.93 -2.68
CA LYS A 28 15.28 -6.95 -1.65
C LYS A 28 15.74 -6.59 -0.24
N HIS A 29 16.75 -5.73 -0.10
CA HIS A 29 17.23 -5.24 1.19
C HIS A 29 16.24 -4.32 1.92
N SER A 30 15.19 -3.83 1.25
CA SER A 30 14.07 -3.08 1.84
C SER A 30 13.00 -3.97 2.47
N ILE A 31 12.99 -5.27 2.16
CA ILE A 31 11.95 -6.20 2.62
C ILE A 31 12.13 -6.51 4.10
N VAL A 32 11.06 -6.33 4.87
CA VAL A 32 11.00 -6.52 6.32
C VAL A 32 10.58 -7.94 6.67
N ALA A 33 9.48 -8.42 6.07
CA ALA A 33 8.94 -9.76 6.29
C ALA A 33 8.21 -10.30 5.04
N TYR A 34 8.07 -11.62 5.00
CA TYR A 34 7.34 -12.34 3.95
C TYR A 34 6.16 -13.11 4.55
N GLY A 35 4.97 -12.84 4.04
CA GLY A 35 3.77 -13.64 4.31
C GLY A 35 3.56 -14.68 3.22
N LEU A 36 2.37 -15.28 3.19
CA LEU A 36 2.08 -16.40 2.28
C LEU A 36 2.14 -16.04 0.79
N LYS A 37 1.63 -14.86 0.42
CA LYS A 37 1.57 -14.39 -0.99
C LYS A 37 1.97 -12.92 -1.14
N THR A 38 2.45 -12.31 -0.07
CA THR A 38 2.64 -10.87 0.11
C THR A 38 3.88 -10.64 0.95
N TYR A 39 4.46 -9.46 0.87
CA TYR A 39 5.59 -9.04 1.68
C TYR A 39 5.39 -7.61 2.17
N LEU A 40 6.01 -7.27 3.30
CA LEU A 40 6.15 -5.90 3.79
C LEU A 40 7.55 -5.39 3.46
N ALA A 41 7.67 -4.16 2.96
CA ALA A 41 8.95 -3.51 2.71
C ALA A 41 8.89 -2.03 3.10
N VAL A 42 10.02 -1.46 3.52
CA VAL A 42 10.15 0.00 3.70
C VAL A 42 10.27 0.71 2.35
N VAL A 43 9.86 1.97 2.27
CA VAL A 43 10.12 2.78 1.07
C VAL A 43 11.62 3.04 0.90
N ASN A 44 12.09 3.04 -0.35
CA ASN A 44 13.51 3.23 -0.70
C ASN A 44 13.94 4.71 -0.82
N TRP A 45 13.08 5.64 -0.42
CA TRP A 45 13.33 7.07 -0.34
C TRP A 45 13.16 7.56 1.11
N ASP A 46 13.29 8.86 1.36
CA ASP A 46 13.23 9.41 2.71
C ASP A 46 11.96 8.99 3.49
N GLY A 47 10.83 8.85 2.79
CA GLY A 47 9.52 8.62 3.39
C GLY A 47 8.89 9.93 3.88
N LEU A 48 7.63 9.85 4.28
CA LEU A 48 6.97 10.94 5.02
C LEU A 48 7.20 10.78 6.53
N SER A 49 7.45 9.55 6.95
CA SER A 49 7.84 9.19 8.30
C SER A 49 8.89 8.06 8.24
N PRO A 50 9.67 7.84 9.32
CA PRO A 50 10.71 6.81 9.35
C PRO A 50 10.18 5.39 9.07
N GLU A 51 8.97 5.12 9.50
CA GLU A 51 8.27 3.83 9.38
C GLU A 51 7.46 3.68 8.08
N HIS A 52 7.47 4.67 7.19
CA HIS A 52 6.74 4.60 5.93
C HIS A 52 7.14 3.32 5.16
N CYS A 53 6.17 2.44 5.00
CA CYS A 53 6.33 1.14 4.37
C CYS A 53 5.18 0.83 3.42
N TYR A 54 5.27 -0.29 2.72
CA TYR A 54 4.21 -0.78 1.86
C TYR A 54 4.11 -2.30 1.90
N ILE A 55 2.91 -2.78 1.63
CA ILE A 55 2.58 -4.19 1.47
C ILE A 55 2.34 -4.43 -0.02
N ALA A 56 2.99 -5.44 -0.59
CA ALA A 56 2.80 -5.81 -1.99
C ALA A 56 2.68 -7.33 -2.13
N PRO A 57 1.94 -7.82 -3.14
CA PRO A 57 1.99 -9.22 -3.48
C PRO A 57 3.36 -9.61 -4.05
N MET A 58 3.75 -10.85 -3.79
CA MET A 58 4.97 -11.42 -4.34
C MET A 58 4.88 -11.56 -5.87
N ALA A 59 3.74 -12.07 -6.34
CA ALA A 59 3.44 -12.19 -7.76
C ALA A 59 2.79 -10.90 -8.28
N HIS A 60 3.01 -10.60 -9.55
CA HIS A 60 2.41 -9.45 -10.21
C HIS A 60 0.89 -9.58 -10.20
N CYS A 61 0.22 -8.69 -9.50
CA CYS A 61 -1.23 -8.69 -9.42
C CYS A 61 -1.74 -7.25 -9.27
N ALA A 62 -2.91 -7.00 -9.84
CA ALA A 62 -3.61 -5.73 -9.77
C ALA A 62 -4.67 -5.68 -8.64
N SER A 63 -4.90 -6.76 -7.87
CA SER A 63 -5.81 -6.72 -6.71
C SER A 63 -5.58 -7.86 -5.70
N LEU A 64 -5.59 -7.60 -4.38
CA LEU A 64 -5.53 -8.65 -3.35
C LEU A 64 -6.56 -8.48 -2.22
N GLY A 65 -6.93 -9.62 -1.63
CA GLY A 65 -7.79 -9.73 -0.45
C GLY A 65 -7.03 -10.10 0.83
N LEU A 66 -5.74 -10.46 0.69
CA LEU A 66 -4.86 -10.90 1.80
C LEU A 66 -4.12 -9.73 2.47
N VAL A 67 -4.50 -8.48 2.19
CA VAL A 67 -3.83 -7.30 2.75
C VAL A 67 -4.42 -6.90 4.11
N ALA A 68 -5.64 -7.34 4.42
CA ALA A 68 -6.31 -7.02 5.69
C ALA A 68 -5.46 -7.42 6.92
N MET A 69 -4.95 -8.65 6.98
CA MET A 69 -4.14 -9.10 8.14
C MET A 69 -2.87 -8.27 8.36
N TRP A 70 -2.20 -7.88 7.27
CA TRP A 70 -1.02 -7.03 7.36
C TRP A 70 -1.36 -5.61 7.83
N ARG A 71 -2.46 -5.06 7.30
CA ARG A 71 -2.97 -3.76 7.69
C ARG A 71 -3.34 -3.75 9.17
N ASP A 72 -4.09 -4.75 9.61
CA ASP A 72 -4.65 -4.79 10.95
C ASP A 72 -3.52 -4.93 11.99
N GLY A 73 -2.57 -5.87 11.80
CA GLY A 73 -1.42 -5.99 12.70
C GLY A 73 -0.48 -4.77 12.69
N LYS A 74 -0.38 -4.05 11.57
CA LYS A 74 0.40 -2.80 11.51
C LYS A 74 -0.34 -1.67 12.23
N ALA A 75 -1.66 -1.57 12.08
CA ALA A 75 -2.47 -0.58 12.77
C ALA A 75 -2.44 -0.77 14.29
N GLU A 76 -2.55 -2.01 14.76
CA GLU A 76 -2.41 -2.36 16.19
C GLU A 76 -1.03 -1.94 16.75
N ALA A 77 0.04 -2.18 15.98
CA ALA A 77 1.40 -1.77 16.37
C ALA A 77 1.56 -0.25 16.51
N GLU A 78 0.91 0.51 15.64
CA GLU A 78 0.94 1.98 15.67
C GLU A 78 0.09 2.54 16.82
N GLU A 79 -1.10 1.96 17.06
CA GLU A 79 -2.01 2.39 18.14
C GLU A 79 -1.36 2.23 19.53
N GLU A 80 -0.61 1.14 19.75
CA GLU A 80 0.19 0.96 20.97
C GLU A 80 1.33 1.98 21.11
N GLY A 81 1.82 2.52 20.00
CA GLY A 81 2.93 3.48 19.93
C GLY A 81 2.52 4.95 20.02
N GLU A 82 1.27 5.28 20.36
CA GLU A 82 0.69 6.63 20.26
C GLU A 82 0.71 7.22 18.83
N GLN A 83 0.79 6.35 17.82
CA GLN A 83 0.70 6.71 16.42
C GLN A 83 -0.62 6.21 15.83
N ASP A 84 -1.01 6.79 14.70
CA ASP A 84 -2.03 6.25 13.82
C ASP A 84 -1.38 6.00 12.45
N CYS A 85 -2.09 5.38 11.53
CA CYS A 85 -1.58 5.09 10.20
C CYS A 85 -2.65 5.27 9.13
N VAL A 86 -2.24 5.83 7.99
CA VAL A 86 -3.07 5.88 6.79
C VAL A 86 -2.61 4.77 5.86
N PHE A 87 -3.55 3.93 5.41
CA PHE A 87 -3.29 2.92 4.39
C PHE A 87 -3.84 3.38 3.05
N VAL A 88 -3.00 3.40 2.03
CA VAL A 88 -3.32 3.98 0.73
C VAL A 88 -3.15 2.94 -0.35
N GLU A 89 -4.18 2.80 -1.18
CA GLU A 89 -4.17 2.00 -2.39
C GLU A 89 -4.44 2.91 -3.59
N THR A 90 -3.42 3.13 -4.42
CA THR A 90 -3.54 3.93 -5.64
C THR A 90 -3.35 3.00 -6.84
N ALA A 91 -4.43 2.74 -7.55
CA ALA A 91 -4.45 1.95 -8.78
C ALA A 91 -4.60 2.88 -9.98
N LEU A 92 -3.45 3.38 -10.47
CA LEU A 92 -3.37 4.14 -11.71
C LEU A 92 -3.00 3.23 -12.87
N ASN A 93 -3.34 3.66 -14.09
CA ASN A 93 -2.99 2.97 -15.33
C ASN A 93 -3.33 1.48 -15.26
N VAL A 94 -4.55 1.13 -14.83
CA VAL A 94 -4.96 -0.27 -14.63
C VAL A 94 -4.78 -1.12 -15.89
N ARG A 95 -4.86 -0.47 -17.07
CA ARG A 95 -4.55 -1.09 -18.37
C ARG A 95 -3.09 -1.46 -18.53
N GLU A 96 -2.17 -0.71 -17.93
CA GLU A 96 -0.74 -1.01 -17.91
C GLU A 96 -0.39 -2.11 -16.90
N GLN A 97 -1.38 -2.58 -16.14
CA GLN A 97 -1.22 -3.59 -15.09
C GLN A 97 -0.07 -3.21 -14.14
N GLN A 98 -0.11 -2.02 -13.53
CA GLN A 98 0.90 -1.69 -12.51
C GLN A 98 0.82 -2.65 -11.32
N HIS A 99 1.98 -2.95 -10.72
CA HIS A 99 2.04 -3.85 -9.58
C HIS A 99 1.42 -3.18 -8.35
N MET A 100 0.33 -3.76 -7.87
CA MET A 100 -0.42 -3.23 -6.73
C MET A 100 0.43 -3.17 -5.47
N SER A 101 0.29 -2.10 -4.70
CA SER A 101 0.77 -2.06 -3.32
C SER A 101 -0.18 -1.24 -2.47
N ILE A 102 -0.21 -1.54 -1.17
CA ILE A 102 -0.83 -0.69 -0.17
C ILE A 102 0.27 -0.03 0.62
N GLU A 103 0.39 1.29 0.50
CA GLU A 103 1.29 2.09 1.32
C GLU A 103 0.69 2.24 2.73
N CYS A 104 1.55 2.24 3.74
CA CYS A 104 1.21 2.50 5.13
C CYS A 104 2.06 3.68 5.58
N ILE A 105 1.40 4.80 5.90
CA ILE A 105 2.03 6.06 6.27
C ILE A 105 1.67 6.35 7.73
N PRO A 106 2.60 6.10 8.67
CA PRO A 106 2.40 6.46 10.07
C PRO A 106 2.38 7.97 10.27
N LEU A 107 1.57 8.41 11.21
CA LEU A 107 1.38 9.79 11.60
C LEU A 107 1.08 9.89 13.11
N PRO A 108 1.38 11.03 13.75
CA PRO A 108 0.94 11.27 15.12
C PRO A 108 -0.56 11.09 15.27
N LYS A 109 -1.01 10.50 16.39
CA LYS A 109 -2.43 10.20 16.63
C LYS A 109 -3.36 11.40 16.46
N GLU A 110 -2.96 12.58 16.92
CA GLU A 110 -3.71 13.83 16.75
C GLU A 110 -3.96 14.17 15.26
N LEU A 111 -2.98 13.91 14.40
CA LEU A 111 -3.14 14.07 12.95
C LEU A 111 -3.93 12.91 12.34
N GLY A 112 -3.80 11.70 12.89
CA GLY A 112 -4.61 10.53 12.55
C GLY A 112 -6.11 10.80 12.62
N GLU A 113 -6.56 11.35 13.75
CA GLU A 113 -7.95 11.73 13.99
C GLU A 113 -8.47 12.77 12.98
N LEU A 114 -7.58 13.63 12.47
CA LEU A 114 -7.92 14.65 11.47
C LEU A 114 -7.81 14.13 10.03
N ALA A 115 -7.07 13.05 9.78
CA ALA A 115 -6.83 12.52 8.43
C ALA A 115 -8.12 12.33 7.61
N PRO A 116 -9.23 11.77 8.16
CA PRO A 116 -10.47 11.64 7.41
C PRO A 116 -11.00 12.98 6.87
N ILE A 117 -10.85 14.08 7.61
CA ILE A 117 -11.31 15.41 7.18
C ILE A 117 -10.48 15.91 6.00
N TYR A 118 -9.16 15.79 6.10
CA TYR A 118 -8.22 16.22 5.05
C TYR A 118 -8.41 15.42 3.75
N PHE A 119 -8.44 14.08 3.85
CA PHE A 119 -8.64 13.22 2.69
C PHE A 119 -10.01 13.42 2.06
N LYS A 120 -11.07 13.56 2.85
CA LYS A 120 -12.41 13.84 2.34
C LYS A 120 -12.44 15.14 1.56
N LYS A 121 -11.84 16.21 2.09
CA LYS A 121 -11.76 17.50 1.40
C LYS A 121 -10.98 17.38 0.09
N ALA A 122 -9.78 16.81 0.14
CA ALA A 122 -8.92 16.66 -1.03
C ALA A 122 -9.58 15.84 -2.15
N ILE A 123 -10.28 14.74 -1.83
CA ILE A 123 -11.01 13.91 -2.82
C ILE A 123 -12.20 14.67 -3.42
N MET A 124 -12.91 15.47 -2.63
CA MET A 124 -14.05 16.24 -3.16
C MET A 124 -13.59 17.39 -4.07
N GLU A 125 -12.43 17.96 -3.77
CA GLU A 125 -11.76 19.00 -4.55
C GLU A 125 -10.92 18.45 -5.70
N SER A 126 -10.71 17.13 -5.78
CA SER A 126 -10.00 16.50 -6.89
C SER A 126 -10.86 16.43 -8.14
N GLU A 127 -10.17 16.44 -9.29
CA GLU A 127 -10.76 16.35 -10.63
C GLU A 127 -11.84 17.42 -10.93
N LYS A 128 -12.52 17.30 -12.08
CA LYS A 128 -13.51 18.29 -12.52
C LYS A 128 -14.76 18.24 -11.65
N GLU A 129 -15.49 19.35 -11.53
CA GLU A 129 -16.77 19.43 -10.82
C GLU A 129 -17.86 18.52 -11.41
N TRP A 130 -17.77 18.26 -12.71
CA TRP A 130 -18.67 17.37 -13.44
C TRP A 130 -17.98 16.02 -13.66
N SER A 131 -18.27 15.07 -12.78
CA SER A 131 -17.85 13.67 -12.89
C SER A 131 -19.08 12.79 -13.09
N ASP A 132 -18.96 11.74 -13.92
CA ASP A 132 -20.03 10.76 -14.12
C ASP A 132 -20.19 9.87 -12.87
N ASN A 133 -19.09 9.68 -12.13
CA ASN A 133 -19.04 8.91 -10.90
C ASN A 133 -19.19 9.78 -9.66
N LYS A 134 -19.66 9.19 -8.56
CA LYS A 134 -19.58 9.84 -7.24
C LYS A 134 -18.11 10.08 -6.90
N LYS A 135 -17.73 11.35 -6.68
CA LYS A 135 -16.37 11.72 -6.30
C LYS A 135 -15.88 10.96 -5.07
N LEU A 136 -16.72 10.83 -4.05
CA LEU A 136 -16.34 10.14 -2.82
C LEU A 136 -17.29 8.99 -2.52
N ILE A 137 -16.72 7.82 -2.33
CA ILE A 137 -17.38 6.62 -1.84
C ILE A 137 -16.93 6.38 -0.41
N ASP A 138 -17.88 6.39 0.51
CA ASP A 138 -17.65 6.08 1.92
C ASP A 138 -17.65 4.56 2.10
N LEU A 139 -16.48 3.99 2.39
CA LEU A 139 -16.32 2.54 2.48
C LEU A 139 -17.07 1.97 3.69
N ALA A 140 -17.25 2.74 4.76
CA ALA A 140 -17.97 2.31 5.96
C ALA A 140 -19.46 2.06 5.70
N LYS A 141 -20.02 2.61 4.61
CA LYS A 141 -21.42 2.41 4.21
C LYS A 141 -21.63 1.18 3.33
N LEU A 142 -20.57 0.46 2.99
CA LEU A 142 -20.64 -0.71 2.11
C LEU A 142 -20.68 -2.00 2.92
N SER A 143 -21.45 -2.99 2.47
CA SER A 143 -21.63 -4.27 3.18
C SER A 143 -20.35 -5.08 3.42
N ARG A 144 -19.23 -4.75 2.75
CA ARG A 144 -17.93 -5.42 2.92
C ARG A 144 -16.81 -4.47 3.34
N ASN A 145 -17.10 -3.20 3.63
CA ASN A 145 -16.10 -2.19 4.00
C ASN A 145 -14.84 -2.17 3.09
N SER A 146 -15.01 -2.47 1.80
CA SER A 146 -13.90 -2.76 0.90
C SER A 146 -14.12 -2.14 -0.47
N VAL A 147 -13.03 -1.60 -1.02
CA VAL A 147 -12.97 -1.02 -2.37
C VAL A 147 -13.43 -2.00 -3.46
N ARG A 148 -13.27 -3.32 -3.25
CA ARG A 148 -13.63 -4.38 -4.19
C ARG A 148 -15.12 -4.43 -4.56
N GLY A 149 -15.98 -3.91 -3.70
CA GLY A 149 -17.42 -3.77 -3.97
C GLY A 149 -17.82 -2.37 -4.43
N ALA A 150 -16.93 -1.39 -4.25
CA ALA A 150 -17.15 0.01 -4.54
C ALA A 150 -16.79 0.38 -5.98
N ILE A 151 -15.69 -0.19 -6.48
CA ILE A 151 -15.08 0.19 -7.76
C ILE A 151 -15.32 -0.90 -8.80
N PRO A 152 -15.86 -0.58 -9.99
CA PRO A 152 -15.99 -1.54 -11.07
C PRO A 152 -14.63 -2.06 -11.54
N LYS A 153 -14.57 -3.33 -11.95
CA LYS A 153 -13.31 -3.95 -12.41
C LYS A 153 -12.75 -3.20 -13.62
N GLY A 154 -11.44 -2.97 -13.62
CA GLY A 154 -10.74 -2.32 -14.73
C GLY A 154 -10.74 -0.80 -14.68
N PHE A 155 -11.38 -0.20 -13.68
CA PHE A 155 -11.33 1.24 -13.45
C PHE A 155 -10.15 1.61 -12.56
N PRO A 156 -9.44 2.69 -12.88
CA PRO A 156 -8.49 3.33 -11.98
C PRO A 156 -9.17 3.89 -10.74
N TYR A 157 -8.48 3.84 -9.60
CA TYR A 157 -9.04 4.33 -8.33
C TYR A 157 -7.97 4.72 -7.33
N PHE A 158 -8.41 5.53 -6.39
CA PHE A 158 -7.72 5.85 -5.16
C PHE A 158 -8.57 5.32 -3.99
N ALA A 159 -7.96 4.64 -3.03
CA ALA A 159 -8.60 4.24 -1.79
C ALA A 159 -7.70 4.49 -0.58
N VAL A 160 -8.33 4.86 0.53
CA VAL A 160 -7.66 5.18 1.78
C VAL A 160 -8.41 4.60 2.97
N ASN A 161 -7.67 4.08 3.94
CA ASN A 161 -8.14 3.59 5.25
C ASN A 161 -7.39 4.31 6.37
N PHE A 162 -8.03 4.43 7.54
CA PHE A 162 -7.51 5.16 8.69
C PHE A 162 -7.37 4.18 9.86
N GLY A 163 -6.16 3.72 10.14
CA GLY A 163 -5.89 2.61 11.04
C GLY A 163 -6.72 1.38 10.69
N LEU A 164 -7.46 0.88 11.66
CA LEU A 164 -8.42 -0.23 11.51
C LEU A 164 -9.75 0.20 10.86
N GLN A 165 -10.00 1.50 10.74
CA GLN A 165 -11.29 2.02 10.27
C GLN A 165 -11.38 2.05 8.73
N PRO A 166 -12.55 1.70 8.16
CA PRO A 166 -12.85 1.94 6.75
C PRO A 166 -12.77 3.45 6.44
N GLY A 167 -12.06 3.81 5.36
CA GLY A 167 -11.99 5.19 4.91
C GLY A 167 -12.80 5.45 3.63
N PHE A 168 -12.14 6.01 2.63
CA PHE A 168 -12.78 6.48 1.40
C PHE A 168 -12.22 5.80 0.16
N ALA A 169 -13.02 5.79 -0.90
CA ALA A 169 -12.56 5.46 -2.24
C ALA A 169 -13.05 6.50 -3.25
N HIS A 170 -12.33 6.62 -4.35
CA HIS A 170 -12.57 7.54 -5.45
C HIS A 170 -12.25 6.82 -6.76
N VAL A 171 -13.22 6.77 -7.67
CA VAL A 171 -12.98 6.33 -9.05
C VAL A 171 -12.25 7.46 -9.75
N ILE A 172 -11.08 7.18 -10.34
CA ILE A 172 -10.30 8.18 -11.07
C ILE A 172 -10.77 8.17 -12.53
N GLU A 173 -11.16 9.33 -13.06
CA GLU A 173 -11.68 9.45 -14.42
C GLU A 173 -10.60 9.78 -15.45
N ASP A 174 -9.58 10.55 -15.06
CA ASP A 174 -8.44 10.89 -15.92
C ASP A 174 -7.09 10.64 -15.22
N ASP A 175 -6.60 9.40 -15.33
CA ASP A 175 -5.30 8.95 -14.79
C ASP A 175 -4.11 9.83 -15.16
N ARG A 176 -4.18 10.55 -16.29
CA ARG A 176 -3.10 11.43 -16.73
C ARG A 176 -3.05 12.74 -15.96
N LYS A 177 -4.14 13.11 -15.29
CA LYS A 177 -4.25 14.32 -14.47
C LYS A 177 -4.23 14.03 -12.98
N PHE A 178 -4.65 12.83 -12.58
CA PHE A 178 -4.64 12.45 -11.18
C PHE A 178 -3.19 12.24 -10.69
N PRO A 179 -2.75 12.93 -9.62
CA PRO A 179 -1.37 12.82 -9.17
C PRO A 179 -1.10 11.45 -8.54
N ALA A 180 -0.05 10.77 -8.99
CA ALA A 180 0.36 9.48 -8.43
C ALA A 180 0.77 9.58 -6.94
N ASN A 181 1.19 10.77 -6.51
CA ASN A 181 1.57 11.09 -5.15
C ASN A 181 0.46 11.78 -4.33
N PHE A 182 -0.82 11.63 -4.73
CA PHE A 182 -1.97 12.33 -4.12
C PHE A 182 -2.02 12.21 -2.60
N ALA A 183 -1.90 10.99 -2.07
CA ALA A 183 -1.90 10.79 -0.62
C ALA A 183 -0.69 11.42 0.06
N GLN A 184 0.48 11.36 -0.59
CA GLN A 184 1.69 11.92 -0.04
C GLN A 184 1.64 13.45 -0.02
N GLU A 185 0.94 14.10 -0.96
CA GLU A 185 0.69 15.55 -0.88
C GLU A 185 -0.18 15.91 0.32
N ILE A 186 -1.24 15.12 0.58
CA ILE A 186 -2.15 15.34 1.71
C ILE A 186 -1.42 15.13 3.04
N VAL A 187 -0.78 13.97 3.22
CA VAL A 187 -0.10 13.64 4.48
C VAL A 187 1.15 14.50 4.69
N GLY A 188 1.90 14.80 3.63
CA GLY A 188 3.03 15.73 3.69
C GLY A 188 2.61 17.13 4.13
N GLY A 189 1.46 17.61 3.66
CA GLY A 189 0.85 18.86 4.13
C GLY A 189 0.39 18.79 5.59
N MET A 190 -0.19 17.66 6.04
CA MET A 190 -0.59 17.47 7.43
C MET A 190 0.61 17.45 8.39
N LEU A 191 1.73 16.88 7.96
CA LEU A 191 2.98 16.81 8.72
C LEU A 191 3.85 18.07 8.61
N ASP A 192 3.40 19.10 7.89
CA ASP A 192 4.15 20.33 7.58
C ASP A 192 5.55 20.06 7.00
N LEU A 193 5.64 19.05 6.12
CA LEU A 193 6.89 18.66 5.48
C LEU A 193 7.18 19.55 4.26
N PRO A 194 8.46 19.76 3.89
CA PRO A 194 8.79 20.47 2.65
C PRO A 194 8.37 19.70 1.40
N HIS A 195 7.78 20.39 0.42
CA HIS A 195 7.19 19.79 -0.79
C HIS A 195 8.13 18.85 -1.58
N HIS A 196 9.46 19.05 -1.49
CA HIS A 196 10.42 18.23 -2.22
C HIS A 196 10.47 16.77 -1.72
N HIS A 197 9.99 16.49 -0.50
CA HIS A 197 9.94 15.13 0.05
C HIS A 197 9.06 14.19 -0.78
N TRP A 198 7.90 14.65 -1.26
CA TRP A 198 6.95 13.81 -2.02
C TRP A 198 6.83 14.17 -3.50
N ARG A 199 7.32 15.33 -3.93
CA ARG A 199 7.32 15.72 -5.36
C ARG A 199 8.54 15.23 -6.12
N ASN A 200 9.67 15.06 -5.43
CA ASN A 200 10.91 14.55 -6.01
C ASN A 200 11.64 13.64 -5.01
N PRO A 201 11.02 12.50 -4.64
CA PRO A 201 11.58 11.60 -3.64
C PRO A 201 12.95 11.10 -4.12
N LYS A 202 13.98 11.37 -3.32
CA LYS A 202 15.34 10.92 -3.60
C LYS A 202 15.52 9.52 -3.06
N LYS A 203 16.01 8.62 -3.91
CA LYS A 203 16.41 7.28 -3.47
C LYS A 203 17.52 7.38 -2.43
N GLN A 204 17.36 6.64 -1.33
CA GLN A 204 18.33 6.56 -0.26
C GLN A 204 19.44 5.53 -0.56
N SER A 205 20.55 5.63 0.18
CA SER A 205 21.61 4.64 0.12
C SER A 205 21.17 3.30 0.70
N PHE A 206 21.85 2.23 0.28
CA PHE A 206 21.63 0.87 0.78
C PHE A 206 21.63 0.79 2.32
N ASP A 207 22.58 1.47 2.97
CA ASP A 207 22.73 1.46 4.42
C ASP A 207 21.54 2.10 5.12
N LYS A 208 21.05 3.24 4.62
CA LYS A 208 19.89 3.94 5.17
C LYS A 208 18.61 3.13 5.03
N VAL A 209 18.38 2.52 3.86
CA VAL A 209 17.22 1.64 3.64
C VAL A 209 17.29 0.41 4.56
N THR A 210 18.49 -0.14 4.75
CA THR A 210 18.73 -1.26 5.66
C THR A 210 18.47 -0.89 7.12
N GLU A 211 18.87 0.31 7.55
CA GLU A 211 18.58 0.86 8.87
C GLU A 211 17.07 1.01 9.09
N LYS A 212 16.36 1.64 8.15
CA LYS A 212 14.88 1.76 8.18
C LYS A 212 14.21 0.40 8.29
N ARG A 213 14.62 -0.56 7.46
CA ARG A 213 14.11 -1.94 7.50
C ARG A 213 14.30 -2.55 8.89
N ASN A 214 15.50 -2.45 9.45
CA ASN A 214 15.80 -3.03 10.76
C ASN A 214 15.00 -2.37 11.89
N GLY A 215 14.84 -1.04 11.85
CA GLY A 215 14.00 -0.30 12.78
C GLY A 215 12.55 -0.80 12.75
N LEU A 216 11.96 -0.84 11.55
CA LEU A 216 10.60 -1.34 11.37
C LEU A 216 10.45 -2.81 11.78
N LYS A 217 11.43 -3.66 11.43
CA LYS A 217 11.44 -5.08 11.84
C LYS A 217 11.40 -5.25 13.36
N LYS A 218 12.15 -4.41 14.09
CA LYS A 218 12.20 -4.47 15.55
C LYS A 218 10.86 -4.08 16.19
N MET A 219 10.23 -3.01 15.73
CA MET A 219 8.93 -2.57 16.25
C MET A 219 7.83 -3.56 15.94
N TRP A 220 7.87 -4.13 14.74
CA TRP A 220 6.84 -5.02 14.27
C TRP A 220 6.94 -6.46 14.79
N ALA A 221 8.09 -6.88 15.34
CA ALA A 221 8.33 -8.25 15.75
C ALA A 221 7.23 -8.88 16.64
N LYS A 222 6.51 -8.09 17.44
CA LYS A 222 5.40 -8.56 18.29
C LYS A 222 4.10 -8.86 17.53
N TYR A 223 3.90 -8.23 16.37
CA TYR A 223 2.70 -8.35 15.53
C TYR A 223 3.00 -9.07 14.21
N ASP A 224 4.20 -9.64 14.09
CA ASP A 224 4.61 -10.41 12.92
C ASP A 224 3.94 -11.79 12.95
N TRP A 225 2.71 -11.84 12.47
CA TRP A 225 1.95 -13.07 12.32
C TRP A 225 2.59 -14.05 11.33
N THR A 226 3.55 -13.62 10.48
CA THR A 226 4.14 -14.52 9.48
C THR A 226 5.06 -15.55 10.08
N GLU A 227 5.69 -15.23 11.20
CA GLU A 227 6.51 -16.18 11.95
C GLU A 227 5.62 -17.25 12.63
N ILE A 228 4.42 -16.86 13.10
CA ILE A 228 3.43 -17.79 13.65
C ILE A 228 2.99 -18.77 12.56
N VAL A 229 2.56 -18.26 11.40
CA VAL A 229 2.10 -19.10 10.28
C VAL A 229 3.20 -20.03 9.77
N ARG A 230 4.46 -19.60 9.74
CA ARG A 230 5.58 -20.49 9.37
C ARG A 230 5.79 -21.59 10.40
N SER A 231 5.77 -21.26 11.70
CA SER A 231 5.94 -22.26 12.75
C SER A 231 4.84 -23.33 12.75
N GLU A 232 3.59 -22.95 12.43
CA GLU A 232 2.47 -23.89 12.30
C GLU A 232 2.60 -24.78 11.05
N LEU A 233 3.06 -24.23 9.92
CA LEU A 233 3.30 -25.00 8.70
C LEU A 233 4.44 -26.00 8.89
N ASP A 234 5.54 -25.59 9.53
CA ASP A 234 6.70 -26.44 9.79
C ASP A 234 6.35 -27.55 10.81
N GLY A 235 5.55 -27.24 11.84
CA GLY A 235 5.09 -28.22 12.84
C GLY A 235 4.07 -29.24 12.31
N SER A 236 3.30 -28.90 11.27
CA SER A 236 2.37 -29.83 10.61
C SER A 236 3.05 -30.87 9.68
N GLY A 237 4.35 -30.70 9.41
CA GLY A 237 5.14 -31.58 8.55
C GLY A 237 5.79 -32.77 9.26
N GLU A 238 5.84 -32.78 10.59
CA GLU A 238 6.54 -33.84 11.36
C GLU A 238 5.65 -35.07 11.69
N ASP A 239 4.32 -34.97 11.54
CA ASP A 239 3.39 -36.06 11.89
C ASP A 239 3.09 -37.07 10.75
N VAL A 240 3.80 -37.01 9.61
CA VAL A 240 3.55 -37.90 8.45
C VAL A 240 4.67 -38.95 8.23
N GLN A 241 5.62 -39.11 9.15
CA GLN A 241 6.66 -40.15 9.03
C GLN A 241 6.60 -41.29 10.06
N ASN A 242 5.56 -41.38 10.91
CA ASN A 242 5.35 -42.55 11.76
C ASN A 242 3.91 -43.05 11.67
N ASN A 243 3.59 -43.77 10.59
CA ASN A 243 2.58 -44.83 10.59
C ASN A 243 2.84 -45.83 9.46
#